data_AF-A0A838TAZ6-F1
#
_entry.id   AF-A0A838TAZ6-F1
#
_cell.length_a   1.000
_cell.length_b   1.000
_cell.length_c   1.000
_cell.angle_alpha   90.00
_cell.angle_beta   90.00
_cell.angle_gamma   90.00
#
_symmetry.space_group_name_H-M   'P 1'
#
loop_
_entity.id
_entity.type
_entity.pdbx_description
1 polymer ?
#
loop_
_entity_poly.entity_id
_entity_poly.type
_entity_poly.pdbx_seq_one_letter_code
_entity_poly.pdbx_strand_id
1 'polypeptide(L)'
;MGLLSNLFGGAQGGMAAKLLQTLTSDLNLTPDQAEKIKGFFQQFREEKHEAKAEGDMASKMEGIKQEFKNHISSVLTSEQNQKFLGNEEKYLGMLHMGQ
;
A
#
# COMPACT_ATOMS: atom_id res chain seq x y z
N MET A 1 8.16 14.92 -27.86
CA MET A 1 8.87 13.78 -27.27
C MET A 1 8.34 13.56 -25.86
N GLY A 2 7.42 12.60 -25.71
CA GLY A 2 6.65 12.38 -24.48
C GLY A 2 7.35 11.45 -23.48
N LEU A 3 8.32 11.99 -22.76
CA LEU A 3 9.01 11.26 -21.67
C LEU A 3 8.22 11.22 -20.35
N LEU A 4 7.05 11.87 -20.29
CA LEU A 4 6.18 11.90 -19.10
C LEU A 4 4.94 10.99 -19.23
N SER A 5 4.65 10.47 -20.42
CA SER A 5 3.46 9.64 -20.67
C SER A 5 3.62 8.18 -20.21
N ASN A 6 4.82 7.78 -19.80
CA ASN A 6 5.13 6.41 -19.33
C ASN A 6 5.34 6.30 -17.80
N LEU A 7 5.22 7.40 -17.03
CA LEU A 7 5.30 7.33 -15.56
C LEU A 7 3.97 6.86 -14.91
N PHE A 8 2.87 6.95 -15.66
CA PHE A 8 1.53 6.45 -15.31
C PHE A 8 1.23 5.10 -15.98
N GLY A 9 2.15 4.14 -15.86
CA GLY A 9 2.00 2.76 -16.36
C GLY A 9 0.84 1.99 -15.72
N GLY A 10 -0.38 2.25 -16.19
CA GLY A 10 -1.36 1.32 -16.76
C GLY A 10 -1.92 0.11 -15.99
N ALA A 11 -1.23 -0.45 -14.99
CA ALA A 11 -1.69 -1.68 -14.33
C ALA A 11 -1.55 -1.65 -12.80
N GLN A 12 -0.54 -0.95 -12.27
CA GLN A 12 -0.19 -1.04 -10.86
C GLN A 12 -0.87 0.03 -9.97
N GLY A 13 -1.29 1.15 -10.56
CA GLY A 13 -2.13 2.15 -9.88
C GLY A 13 -3.53 1.62 -9.51
N GLY A 14 -4.04 0.63 -10.26
CA GLY A 14 -5.31 -0.02 -9.97
C GLY A 14 -5.28 -0.84 -8.68
N MET A 15 -4.15 -1.47 -8.36
CA MET A 15 -4.02 -2.30 -7.16
C MET A 15 -3.98 -1.45 -5.88
N ALA A 16 -3.17 -0.38 -5.86
CA ALA A 16 -3.16 0.57 -4.74
C ALA A 16 -4.52 1.25 -4.57
N ALA A 17 -5.18 1.65 -5.66
CA ALA A 17 -6.54 2.20 -5.61
C ALA A 17 -7.56 1.19 -5.06
N LYS A 18 -7.49 -0.08 -5.49
CA LYS A 18 -8.36 -1.16 -5.01
C LYS A 18 -8.13 -1.44 -3.52
N LEU A 19 -6.87 -1.49 -3.08
CA LEU A 19 -6.55 -1.67 -1.67
C LEU A 19 -7.04 -0.49 -0.84
N LEU A 20 -6.82 0.75 -1.28
CA LEU A 20 -7.35 1.93 -0.61
C LEU A 20 -8.87 1.88 -0.51
N GLN A 21 -9.56 1.53 -1.60
CA GLN A 21 -11.01 1.37 -1.61
C GLN A 21 -11.48 0.30 -0.60
N THR A 22 -10.79 -0.84 -0.55
CA THR A 22 -11.09 -1.92 0.39
C THR A 22 -10.83 -1.51 1.84
N LEU A 23 -9.72 -0.82 2.14
CA LEU A 23 -9.45 -0.27 3.47
C LEU A 23 -10.50 0.78 3.87
N THR A 24 -10.84 1.69 2.96
CA THR A 24 -11.87 2.72 3.21
C THR A 24 -13.22 2.09 3.54
N SER A 25 -13.63 1.07 2.78
CA SER A 25 -14.90 0.37 2.99
C SER A 25 -14.89 -0.47 4.28
N ASP A 26 -13.84 -1.25 4.53
CA ASP A 26 -13.79 -2.18 5.66
C ASP A 26 -13.61 -1.44 7.00
N LEU A 27 -12.82 -0.35 7.00
CA LEU A 27 -12.44 0.39 8.21
C LEU A 27 -13.23 1.69 8.39
N ASN A 28 -14.11 2.04 7.45
CA ASN A 28 -14.81 3.33 7.42
C ASN A 28 -13.84 4.50 7.58
N LEU A 29 -12.80 4.55 6.74
CA LEU A 29 -11.78 5.60 6.84
C LEU A 29 -12.40 6.97 6.58
N THR A 30 -11.98 7.97 7.37
CA THR A 30 -12.30 9.37 7.06
C THR A 30 -11.55 9.82 5.80
N PRO A 31 -11.99 10.90 5.14
CA PRO A 31 -11.26 11.48 4.01
C PRO A 31 -9.78 11.75 4.35
N ASP A 32 -9.52 12.32 5.52
CA ASP A 32 -8.15 12.63 5.99
C ASP A 32 -7.30 11.37 6.19
N GLN A 33 -7.89 10.30 6.74
CA GLN A 33 -7.19 9.02 6.91
C GLN A 33 -6.87 8.39 5.55
N ALA A 34 -7.84 8.38 4.63
CA ALA A 34 -7.67 7.84 3.30
C ALA A 34 -6.60 8.63 2.51
N GLU A 35 -6.53 9.96 2.66
CA GLU A 35 -5.51 10.78 2.01
C GLU A 35 -4.10 10.49 2.54
N LYS A 36 -3.93 10.37 3.86
CA LYS A 36 -2.65 9.98 4.48
C LYS A 36 -2.18 8.61 3.98
N ILE A 37 -3.08 7.64 3.96
CA ILE A 37 -2.79 6.28 3.48
C ILE A 37 -2.45 6.29 1.98
N LYS A 38 -3.15 7.11 1.18
CA LYS A 38 -2.84 7.29 -0.25
C LYS A 38 -1.44 7.85 -0.48
N GLY A 39 -1.00 8.81 0.33
CA GLY A 39 0.36 9.34 0.28
C GLY A 39 1.40 8.26 0.53
N PHE A 40 1.17 7.40 1.53
CA PHE A 40 2.06 6.28 1.84
C PHE A 40 2.18 5.27 0.68
N PHE A 41 1.10 5.01 -0.06
CA PHE A 41 1.18 4.09 -1.22
C PHE A 41 2.15 4.55 -2.31
N GLN A 42 2.45 5.85 -2.40
CA GLN A 42 3.47 6.34 -3.33
C GLN A 42 4.87 5.93 -2.87
N GLN A 43 5.18 6.11 -1.58
CA GLN A 43 6.46 5.70 -0.97
C GLN A 43 6.66 4.19 -1.08
N PHE A 44 5.64 3.41 -0.70
CA PHE A 44 5.65 1.96 -0.82
C PHE A 44 5.94 1.48 -2.25
N ARG A 45 5.44 2.22 -3.26
CA ARG A 45 5.70 1.91 -4.67
C ARG A 45 7.16 2.14 -5.03
N GLU A 46 7.77 3.21 -4.54
CA GLU A 46 9.16 3.55 -4.79
C GLU A 46 10.10 2.50 -4.16
N GLU A 47 9.88 2.15 -2.89
CA GLU A 47 10.64 1.10 -2.19
C GLU A 47 10.52 -0.26 -2.90
N LYS A 48 9.31 -0.60 -3.35
CA LYS A 48 9.07 -1.83 -4.13
C LYS A 48 9.82 -1.81 -5.46
N HIS A 49 9.88 -0.66 -6.12
CA HIS A 49 10.58 -0.49 -7.39
C HIS A 49 12.10 -0.60 -7.19
N GLU A 50 12.64 0.02 -6.14
CA GLU A 50 14.05 -0.06 -5.76
C GLU A 50 14.46 -1.49 -5.40
N ALA A 51 13.70 -2.15 -4.52
CA ALA A 51 13.94 -3.55 -4.16
C ALA A 51 13.91 -4.50 -5.36
N LYS A 52 13.03 -4.23 -6.34
CA LYS A 52 13.00 -4.98 -7.61
C LYS A 52 14.20 -4.69 -8.49
N ALA A 53 14.62 -3.43 -8.59
CA ALA A 53 15.78 -3.01 -9.39
C ALA A 53 17.08 -3.62 -8.86
N GLU A 54 17.20 -3.78 -7.55
CA GLU A 54 18.35 -4.42 -6.90
C GLU A 54 18.33 -5.96 -6.94
N GLY A 55 17.20 -6.56 -7.33
CA GLY A 55 17.02 -8.02 -7.33
C GLY A 55 16.85 -8.63 -5.92
N ASP A 56 16.69 -7.81 -4.89
CA ASP A 56 16.57 -8.24 -3.48
C ASP A 56 15.13 -8.17 -2.95
N MET A 57 14.17 -8.34 -3.86
CA MET A 57 12.76 -8.17 -3.58
C MET A 57 12.26 -9.10 -2.46
N ALA A 58 12.77 -10.33 -2.40
CA ALA A 58 12.35 -11.31 -1.40
C ALA A 58 12.75 -10.90 0.02
N SER A 59 13.99 -10.42 0.20
CA SER A 59 14.52 -10.04 1.52
C SER A 59 13.93 -8.72 1.99
N LYS A 60 13.74 -7.75 1.09
CA LYS A 60 13.19 -6.42 1.45
C LYS A 60 11.68 -6.41 1.67
N MET A 61 10.96 -7.39 1.11
CA MET A 61 9.49 -7.42 1.19
C MET A 61 8.98 -7.48 2.62
N GLU A 62 9.63 -8.22 3.53
CA GLU A 62 9.17 -8.28 4.92
C GLU A 62 9.26 -6.92 5.62
N GLY A 63 10.34 -6.17 5.39
CA GLY A 63 10.50 -4.80 5.90
C GLY A 63 9.43 -3.87 5.34
N ILE A 64 9.24 -3.89 4.02
CA ILE A 64 8.24 -3.09 3.31
C ILE A 64 6.81 -3.37 3.84
N LYS A 65 6.47 -4.63 4.14
CA LYS A 65 5.20 -4.97 4.79
C LYS A 65 5.07 -4.43 6.21
N GLN A 66 6.14 -4.51 7.00
CA GLN A 66 6.13 -4.02 8.37
C GLN A 66 5.97 -2.50 8.41
N GLU A 67 6.65 -1.78 7.52
CA GLU A 67 6.50 -0.33 7.38
C GLU A 67 5.09 0.05 6.96
N PHE A 68 4.52 -0.66 5.98
CA PHE A 68 3.11 -0.50 5.64
C PHE A 68 2.19 -0.69 6.85
N LYS A 69 2.33 -1.80 7.58
CA LYS A 69 1.54 -2.08 8.78
C LYS A 69 1.65 -0.96 9.81
N ASN A 70 2.88 -0.55 10.14
CA ASN A 70 3.13 0.49 11.13
C ASN A 70 2.52 1.84 10.71
N HIS A 71 2.66 2.20 9.43
CA HIS A 71 2.11 3.46 8.92
C HIS A 71 0.59 3.46 8.96
N ILE A 72 -0.06 2.39 8.49
CA ILE A 72 -1.52 2.26 8.56
C ILE A 72 -1.97 2.36 10.01
N SER A 73 -1.41 1.56 10.92
CA SER A 73 -1.77 1.57 12.35
C SER A 73 -1.62 2.94 13.01
N SER A 74 -0.69 3.79 12.56
CA SER A 74 -0.51 5.15 13.10
C SER A 74 -1.61 6.14 12.70
N VAL A 75 -2.33 5.86 11.60
CA VAL A 75 -3.39 6.73 11.05
C VAL A 75 -4.77 6.31 11.55
N LEU A 76 -4.93 5.04 11.93
CA LEU A 76 -6.19 4.46 12.37
C LEU A 76 -6.50 4.76 13.84
N THR A 77 -7.79 4.77 14.17
CA THR A 77 -8.22 4.70 15.58
C THR A 77 -7.99 3.30 16.13
N SER A 78 -8.06 3.12 17.46
CA SER A 78 -7.88 1.81 18.09
C SER A 78 -8.84 0.74 17.55
N GLU A 79 -10.12 1.08 17.32
CA GLU A 79 -11.11 0.14 16.78
C GLU A 79 -10.79 -0.24 15.33
N GLN A 80 -10.47 0.75 14.49
CA GLN A 80 -10.07 0.51 13.11
C GLN A 80 -8.79 -0.32 13.04
N ASN A 81 -7.84 -0.07 13.92
CA ASN A 81 -6.59 -0.80 13.99
C ASN A 81 -6.82 -2.28 14.37
N GLN A 82 -7.72 -2.55 15.31
CA GLN A 82 -8.11 -3.94 15.62
C GLN A 82 -8.71 -4.66 14.42
N LYS A 83 -9.61 -4.00 13.67
CA LYS A 83 -10.18 -4.56 12.43
C LYS A 83 -9.11 -4.76 11.36
N PHE A 84 -8.17 -3.83 11.24
CA PHE A 84 -7.06 -3.92 10.32
C PHE A 84 -6.16 -5.13 10.64
N LEU A 85 -5.72 -5.26 11.88
CA LEU A 85 -4.88 -6.37 12.35
C LEU A 85 -5.57 -7.73 12.19
N GLY A 86 -6.87 -7.80 12.47
CA GLY A 86 -7.66 -9.02 12.26
C GLY A 86 -7.82 -9.43 10.79
N ASN A 87 -7.53 -8.53 9.84
CA ASN A 87 -7.61 -8.77 8.40
C ASN A 87 -6.28 -8.49 7.69
N GLU A 88 -5.16 -8.46 8.41
CA GLU A 88 -3.89 -7.96 7.86
C GLU A 88 -3.40 -8.79 6.68
N GLU A 89 -3.56 -10.12 6.74
CA GLU A 89 -3.15 -11.03 5.65
C GLU A 89 -3.92 -10.75 4.35
N LYS A 90 -5.21 -10.39 4.45
CA LYS A 90 -6.03 -9.99 3.30
C LYS A 90 -5.45 -8.74 2.65
N TYR A 91 -5.16 -7.71 3.43
CA TYR A 91 -4.64 -6.43 2.90
C TYR A 91 -3.22 -6.58 2.36
N LEU A 92 -2.34 -7.26 3.08
CA LEU A 92 -0.96 -7.52 2.65
C LEU A 92 -0.92 -8.44 1.41
N GLY A 93 -1.83 -9.42 1.31
CA GLY A 93 -1.98 -10.26 0.13
C GLY A 93 -2.34 -9.46 -1.13
N MET A 94 -3.15 -8.41 -0.98
CA MET A 94 -3.46 -7.49 -2.08
C MET A 94 -2.25 -6.67 -2.55
N LEU A 95 -1.23 -6.43 -1.70
CA LEU A 95 0.04 -5.79 -2.10
C LEU A 95 0.95 -6.74 -2.90
N HIS A 96 0.74 -8.05 -2.76
CA HIS A 96 1.56 -9.12 -3.32
C HIS A 96 1.14 -9.57 -4.71
N MET A 97 -0.15 -9.48 -5.05
CA MET A 97 -0.75 -10.01 -6.29
C MET A 97 -0.29 -9.35 -7.61
N GLY A 98 0.77 -8.53 -7.59
CA GLY A 98 1.37 -7.92 -8.79
C GLY A 98 2.61 -8.65 -9.28
N GLN A 99 2.62 -9.99 -9.22
CA GLN A 99 3.66 -10.84 -9.82
C GLN A 99 3.30 -11.18 -11.26
#